data_AF-A2E2J1-F1
#
_entry.id   AF-A2E2J1-F1
#
_cell.length_a   1.000
_cell.length_b   1.000
_cell.length_c   1.000
_cell.angle_alpha   90.00
_cell.angle_beta   90.00
_cell.angle_gamma   90.00
#
_symmetry.space_group_name_H-M   'P 1'
#
loop_
_entity.id
_entity.type
_entity.pdbx_description
1 polymer ?
#
loop_
_entity_poly.entity_id
_entity_poly.type
_entity_poly.pdbx_seq_one_letter_code
_entity_poly.pdbx_strand_id
1 'polypeptide(L)'
;MQFETYFKATEEAFAQEKEAALDKILGLKKCWQEVQELDNKVIEKCNRMSEVKRLVNKSHMQILRTKEECLQMQLKNAQLRFHVRQLQNEIFRLLPFSHTQVPSTEYIMSLDRDVFKAQQHSTKSEADEEHMVEIKKLHKMWSDLVALQKRVFTEEKNQYEEDAAQWKKFSTAVENQSKATHKIIDTYLNQITMGYGSLKRQDDEDQEKQKNFIQELEKKINKLSTKSKTLTVSLEAKKEADKKKTTRISNKITRELQRRIQSLQNKNGDIIEDMQDENDDLYEKEDILLDDLDEINEKIKKYQSEIEGLTAEGEERLENLEAQLNALISAASGINIVPKDQHVAIVGAVAAAVSMHGCSATKAERTNTQLENLRYRYGLQTPVYD
;
A
#
# COMPACT_ATOMS: atom_id res chain seq x y z
N MET A 1 -17.14 13.05 1.25
CA MET A 1 -17.17 11.88 2.17
C MET A 1 -15.90 11.09 1.98
N GLN A 2 -15.13 10.87 3.05
CA GLN A 2 -13.92 10.06 3.00
C GLN A 2 -14.31 8.58 3.03
N PHE A 3 -13.87 7.83 2.02
CA PHE A 3 -14.22 6.43 1.79
C PHE A 3 -13.89 5.52 3.00
N GLU A 4 -12.82 5.82 3.72
CA GLU A 4 -12.41 5.11 4.94
C GLU A 4 -13.40 5.25 6.10
N THR A 5 -14.09 6.40 6.21
CA THR A 5 -15.09 6.61 7.26
C THR A 5 -16.34 5.76 7.01
N TYR A 6 -16.71 5.59 5.73
CA TYR A 6 -17.83 4.72 5.34
C TYR A 6 -17.48 3.25 5.56
N PHE A 7 -16.27 2.84 5.19
CA PHE A 7 -15.81 1.46 5.34
C PHE A 7 -15.74 1.03 6.81
N LYS A 8 -15.17 1.88 7.69
CA LYS A 8 -15.17 1.65 9.14
C LYS A 8 -16.58 1.55 9.72
N ALA A 9 -17.48 2.45 9.31
CA ALA A 9 -18.86 2.43 9.78
C ALA A 9 -19.59 1.14 9.37
N THR A 10 -19.35 0.63 8.15
CA THR A 10 -19.89 -0.66 7.72
C THR A 10 -19.29 -1.86 8.45
N GLU A 11 -17.99 -1.81 8.78
CA GLU A 11 -17.31 -2.88 9.51
C GLU A 11 -17.78 -2.95 10.98
N GLU A 12 -17.95 -1.79 11.63
CA GLU A 12 -18.53 -1.67 12.97
C GLU A 12 -19.99 -2.13 13.00
N ALA A 13 -20.80 -1.80 11.97
CA ALA A 13 -22.18 -2.26 11.86
C ALA A 13 -22.28 -3.79 11.71
N PHE A 14 -21.43 -4.41 10.89
CA PHE A 14 -21.37 -5.86 10.76
C PHE A 14 -20.90 -6.55 12.06
N ALA A 15 -19.94 -5.96 12.75
CA ALA A 15 -19.48 -6.46 14.04
C ALA A 15 -20.60 -6.42 15.09
N GLN A 16 -21.35 -5.32 15.15
CA GLN A 16 -22.51 -5.18 16.05
C GLN A 16 -23.64 -6.16 15.71
N GLU A 17 -23.98 -6.37 14.44
CA GLU A 17 -24.97 -7.38 14.05
C GLU A 17 -24.54 -8.80 14.42
N LYS A 18 -23.26 -9.13 14.25
CA LYS A 18 -22.70 -10.42 14.64
C LYS A 18 -22.75 -10.62 16.16
N GLU A 19 -22.42 -9.59 16.93
CA GLU A 19 -22.46 -9.61 18.39
C GLU A 19 -23.91 -9.76 18.90
N ALA A 20 -24.85 -9.01 18.33
CA ALA A 20 -26.28 -9.14 18.63
C ALA A 20 -26.84 -10.52 18.28
N ALA A 21 -26.40 -11.13 17.17
CA ALA A 21 -26.78 -12.49 16.80
C ALA A 21 -26.20 -13.53 17.79
N LEU A 22 -24.95 -13.36 18.22
CA LEU A 22 -24.30 -14.19 19.24
C LEU A 22 -25.02 -14.12 20.59
N ASP A 23 -25.39 -12.92 21.03
CA ASP A 23 -26.16 -12.71 22.26
C ASP A 23 -27.52 -13.40 22.20
N LYS A 24 -28.19 -13.34 21.04
CA LYS A 24 -29.46 -14.04 20.83
C LYS A 24 -29.31 -15.57 20.91
N ILE A 25 -28.22 -16.12 20.36
CA ILE A 25 -27.89 -17.55 20.46
C ILE A 25 -27.59 -17.93 21.91
N LEU A 26 -26.85 -17.12 22.66
CA LEU A 26 -26.56 -17.35 24.07
C LEU A 26 -27.84 -17.30 24.93
N GLY A 27 -28.75 -16.36 24.64
CA GLY A 27 -30.06 -16.30 25.28
C GLY A 27 -30.90 -17.55 25.03
N LEU A 28 -30.97 -18.02 23.78
CA LEU A 28 -31.66 -19.26 23.42
C LEU A 28 -31.04 -20.48 24.11
N LYS A 29 -29.71 -20.55 24.19
CA LYS A 29 -29.00 -21.61 24.91
C LYS A 29 -29.38 -21.65 26.38
N LYS A 30 -29.48 -20.49 27.04
CA LYS A 30 -29.87 -20.40 28.45
C LYS A 30 -31.31 -20.88 28.65
N CYS A 31 -32.26 -20.44 27.82
CA CYS A 31 -33.64 -20.91 27.87
C CYS A 31 -33.71 -22.44 27.66
N TRP A 32 -32.91 -22.99 26.75
CA TRP A 32 -32.84 -24.44 26.53
C TRP A 32 -32.34 -25.19 27.76
N GLN A 33 -31.31 -24.68 28.44
CA GLN A 33 -30.80 -25.26 29.68
C GLN A 33 -31.85 -25.24 30.81
N GLU A 34 -32.58 -24.13 30.95
CA GLU A 34 -33.68 -24.01 31.93
C GLU A 34 -34.81 -25.01 31.65
N VAL A 35 -35.20 -25.18 30.39
CA VAL A 35 -36.19 -26.19 29.98
C VAL A 35 -35.70 -27.60 30.29
N GLN A 36 -34.45 -27.92 29.98
CA GLN A 36 -33.85 -29.22 30.26
C GLN A 36 -33.80 -29.54 31.77
N GLU A 37 -33.49 -28.55 32.61
CA GLU A 37 -33.54 -28.70 34.08
C GLU A 37 -34.97 -28.94 34.60
N LEU A 38 -35.96 -28.24 34.03
CA LEU A 38 -37.36 -28.44 34.37
C LEU A 38 -37.83 -29.84 33.99
N ASP A 39 -37.50 -30.31 32.79
CA ASP A 39 -37.83 -31.67 32.34
C ASP A 39 -37.20 -32.73 33.26
N ASN A 40 -35.94 -32.56 33.63
CA ASN A 40 -35.27 -33.46 34.58
C ASN A 40 -35.97 -33.48 35.95
N LYS A 41 -36.40 -32.32 36.48
CA LYS A 41 -37.17 -32.23 37.73
C LYS A 41 -38.54 -32.87 37.62
N VAL A 42 -39.21 -32.77 36.47
CA VAL A 42 -40.50 -33.44 36.21
C VAL A 42 -40.32 -34.96 36.21
N ILE A 43 -39.30 -35.47 35.51
CA ILE A 43 -38.97 -36.91 35.48
C ILE A 43 -38.70 -37.42 36.89
N GLU A 44 -37.89 -36.70 37.68
CA GLU A 44 -37.58 -37.08 39.06
C GLU A 44 -38.85 -37.14 39.94
N LYS A 45 -39.73 -36.14 39.83
CA LYS A 45 -41.01 -36.14 40.56
C LYS A 45 -41.93 -37.28 40.13
N CYS A 46 -42.02 -37.59 38.84
CA CYS A 46 -42.80 -38.72 38.33
C CYS A 46 -42.29 -40.07 38.87
N ASN A 47 -40.97 -40.23 38.96
CA ASN A 47 -40.36 -41.44 39.54
C ASN A 47 -40.69 -41.57 41.04
N ARG A 48 -40.53 -40.49 41.81
CA ARG A 48 -40.88 -40.46 43.25
C ARG A 48 -42.37 -40.76 43.47
N MET A 49 -43.26 -40.18 42.66
CA MET A 49 -44.69 -40.45 42.73
C MET A 49 -45.01 -41.93 42.47
N SER A 50 -44.36 -42.53 41.47
CA SER A 50 -44.53 -43.96 41.15
C SER A 50 -44.06 -44.87 42.29
N GLU A 51 -42.98 -44.50 42.97
CA GLU A 51 -42.48 -45.23 44.14
C GLU A 51 -43.45 -45.15 45.33
N VAL A 52 -43.96 -43.95 45.65
CA VAL A 52 -44.95 -43.76 46.71
C VAL A 52 -46.22 -44.55 46.42
N LYS A 53 -46.72 -44.52 45.18
CA LYS A 53 -47.89 -45.31 44.75
C LYS A 53 -47.66 -46.81 44.96
N ARG A 54 -46.47 -47.33 44.61
CA ARG A 54 -46.11 -48.73 44.84
C ARG A 54 -46.11 -49.10 46.31
N LEU A 55 -45.61 -48.22 47.18
CA LEU A 55 -45.58 -48.44 48.63
C LEU A 55 -46.99 -48.47 49.22
N VAL A 56 -47.87 -47.54 48.84
CA VAL A 56 -49.26 -47.49 49.33
C VAL A 56 -50.03 -48.75 48.93
N ASN A 57 -49.96 -49.17 47.66
CA ASN A 57 -50.64 -50.38 47.20
C ASN A 57 -50.16 -51.64 47.94
N LYS A 58 -48.84 -51.75 48.17
CA LYS A 58 -48.28 -52.87 48.94
C LYS A 58 -48.78 -52.89 50.40
N SER A 59 -49.01 -51.70 50.97
CA SER A 59 -49.45 -51.54 52.36
C SER A 59 -50.89 -52.04 52.58
N HIS A 60 -51.83 -51.67 51.70
CA HIS A 60 -53.25 -52.08 51.82
C HIS A 60 -53.42 -53.60 51.72
N MET A 61 -52.74 -54.22 50.76
CA MET A 61 -52.73 -55.67 50.59
C MET A 61 -52.09 -56.40 51.76
N GLN A 62 -51.04 -55.84 52.35
CA GLN A 62 -50.39 -56.41 53.52
C GLN A 62 -51.30 -56.33 54.76
N ILE A 63 -52.03 -55.22 54.96
CA ILE A 63 -53.01 -55.09 56.05
C ILE A 63 -54.14 -56.12 55.91
N LEU A 64 -54.68 -56.32 54.70
CA LEU A 64 -55.72 -57.34 54.46
C LEU A 64 -55.22 -58.75 54.75
N ARG A 65 -53.99 -59.07 54.33
CA ARG A 65 -53.34 -60.35 54.61
C ARG A 65 -53.13 -60.57 56.11
N THR A 66 -52.65 -59.56 56.84
CA THR A 66 -52.48 -59.66 58.29
C THR A 66 -53.82 -59.86 59.00
N LYS A 67 -54.90 -59.20 58.56
CA LYS A 67 -56.25 -59.43 59.10
C LYS A 67 -56.75 -60.87 58.85
N GLU A 68 -56.46 -61.43 57.68
CA GLU A 68 -56.77 -62.82 57.35
C GLU A 68 -55.99 -63.80 58.24
N GLU A 69 -54.68 -63.60 58.38
CA GLU A 69 -53.81 -64.41 59.24
C GLU A 69 -54.27 -64.36 60.72
N CYS A 70 -54.67 -63.18 61.22
CA CYS A 70 -55.24 -63.05 62.57
C CYS A 70 -56.54 -63.86 62.73
N LEU A 71 -57.43 -63.87 61.74
CA LEU A 71 -58.67 -64.66 61.78
C LEU A 71 -58.39 -66.17 61.72
N GLN A 72 -57.45 -66.61 60.89
CA GLN A 72 -57.02 -68.01 60.86
C GLN A 72 -56.43 -68.46 62.21
N MET A 73 -55.64 -67.60 62.86
CA MET A 73 -55.14 -67.86 64.21
C MET A 73 -56.27 -67.95 65.25
N GLN A 74 -57.26 -67.07 65.18
CA GLN A 74 -58.42 -67.12 66.09
C GLN A 74 -59.22 -68.42 65.91
N LEU A 75 -59.44 -68.86 64.66
CA LEU A 75 -60.08 -70.15 64.37
C LEU A 75 -59.30 -71.34 64.92
N LYS A 76 -57.98 -71.36 64.70
CA LYS A 76 -57.12 -72.42 65.25
C LYS A 76 -57.14 -72.44 66.77
N ASN A 77 -57.19 -71.28 67.42
CA ASN A 77 -57.30 -71.18 68.87
C ASN A 77 -58.65 -71.70 69.38
N ALA A 78 -59.76 -71.37 68.71
CA ALA A 78 -61.08 -71.93 69.02
C ALA A 78 -61.12 -73.47 68.88
N GLN A 79 -60.49 -74.01 67.82
CA GLN A 79 -60.35 -75.47 67.63
C GLN A 79 -59.54 -76.12 68.77
N LEU A 80 -58.40 -75.51 69.14
CA LEU A 80 -57.58 -76.02 70.25
C LEU A 80 -58.35 -75.99 71.57
N ARG A 81 -59.09 -74.91 71.87
CA ARG A 81 -59.94 -74.82 73.07
C ARG A 81 -61.01 -75.89 73.12
N PHE A 82 -61.63 -76.20 71.97
CA PHE A 82 -62.59 -77.29 71.86
C PHE A 82 -61.93 -78.65 72.12
N HIS A 83 -60.79 -78.94 71.48
CA HIS A 83 -60.06 -80.20 71.73
C HIS A 83 -59.59 -80.33 73.17
N VAL A 84 -59.13 -79.24 73.81
CA VAL A 84 -58.77 -79.24 75.23
C VAL A 84 -59.99 -79.58 76.09
N ARG A 85 -61.16 -79.00 75.82
CA ARG A 85 -62.41 -79.34 76.54
C ARG A 85 -62.85 -80.78 76.32
N GLN A 86 -62.76 -81.30 75.09
CA GLN A 86 -63.02 -82.73 74.81
C GLN A 86 -62.07 -83.64 75.59
N LEU A 87 -60.77 -83.34 75.59
CA LEU A 87 -59.77 -84.10 76.34
C LEU A 87 -60.02 -84.02 77.85
N GLN A 88 -60.36 -82.85 78.39
CA GLN A 88 -60.75 -82.71 79.80
C GLN A 88 -61.97 -83.56 80.14
N ASN A 89 -63.00 -83.56 79.30
CA ASN A 89 -64.19 -84.39 79.49
C ASN A 89 -63.86 -85.89 79.47
N GLU A 90 -63.03 -86.35 78.55
CA GLU A 90 -62.58 -87.76 78.53
C GLU A 90 -61.69 -88.09 79.75
N ILE A 91 -60.81 -87.18 80.18
CA ILE A 91 -60.04 -87.35 81.42
C ILE A 91 -60.97 -87.46 82.63
N PHE A 92 -61.97 -86.58 82.76
CA PHE A 92 -62.96 -86.64 83.85
C PHE A 92 -63.80 -87.92 83.80
N ARG A 93 -64.17 -88.39 82.60
CA ARG A 93 -64.85 -89.67 82.41
C ARG A 93 -64.00 -90.85 82.88
N LEU A 94 -62.70 -90.80 82.62
CA LEU A 94 -61.76 -91.86 82.97
C LEU A 94 -61.23 -91.76 84.42
N LEU A 95 -61.39 -90.60 85.07
CA LEU A 95 -60.88 -90.30 86.41
C LEU A 95 -61.34 -91.33 87.48
N PRO A 96 -62.61 -91.77 87.54
CA PRO A 96 -63.05 -92.79 88.50
C PRO A 96 -62.33 -94.14 88.34
N PHE A 97 -61.83 -94.45 87.15
CA PHE A 97 -61.08 -95.68 86.86
C PHE A 97 -59.57 -95.55 87.17
N SER A 98 -59.10 -94.35 87.53
CA SER A 98 -57.68 -94.09 87.84
C SER A 98 -57.29 -94.40 89.29
N HIS A 99 -58.25 -94.62 90.17
CA HIS A 99 -58.02 -94.87 91.60
C HIS A 99 -58.00 -96.36 91.97
N THR A 100 -58.18 -97.26 91.01
CA THR A 100 -57.85 -98.66 91.21
C THR A 100 -56.33 -98.79 91.29
N GLN A 101 -55.80 -99.09 92.47
CA GLN A 101 -54.37 -99.36 92.74
C GLN A 101 -53.86 -100.59 91.96
N VAL A 102 -53.79 -100.52 90.64
CA VAL A 102 -53.20 -101.56 89.80
C VAL A 102 -52.10 -100.95 88.94
N PRO A 103 -50.87 -101.50 88.96
CA PRO A 103 -49.75 -100.98 88.17
C PRO A 103 -50.06 -100.97 86.67
N SER A 104 -49.67 -99.90 86.00
CA SER A 104 -50.10 -99.46 84.67
C SER A 104 -49.53 -100.23 83.46
N THR A 105 -49.24 -101.52 83.58
CA THR A 105 -48.69 -102.32 82.47
C THR A 105 -49.60 -103.44 81.98
N GLU A 106 -50.70 -103.72 82.67
CA GLU A 106 -51.70 -104.69 82.20
C GLU A 106 -53.05 -103.99 82.11
N TYR A 107 -53.41 -103.54 80.90
CA TYR A 107 -54.79 -103.19 80.55
C TYR A 107 -55.63 -104.47 80.59
N ILE A 108 -56.03 -104.91 81.79
CA ILE A 108 -57.00 -105.98 81.94
C ILE A 108 -58.38 -105.37 81.64
N MET A 109 -58.84 -105.59 80.41
CA MET A 109 -60.24 -105.42 80.03
C MET A 109 -61.11 -106.47 80.75
N SER A 110 -61.33 -106.30 82.04
CA SER A 110 -62.41 -106.99 82.75
C SER A 110 -63.03 -106.02 83.76
N LEU A 111 -63.69 -105.01 83.24
CA LEU A 111 -64.71 -104.30 83.99
C LEU A 111 -65.91 -105.24 84.12
N ASP A 112 -66.15 -105.77 85.32
CA ASP A 112 -67.38 -106.47 85.67
C ASP A 112 -68.58 -105.57 85.34
N ARG A 113 -69.31 -105.91 84.27
CA ARG A 113 -70.44 -105.16 83.74
C ARG A 113 -71.61 -105.05 84.73
N ASP A 114 -71.68 -105.93 85.72
CA ASP A 114 -72.83 -106.05 86.62
C ASP A 114 -72.65 -105.27 87.93
N VAL A 115 -71.41 -105.01 88.37
CA VAL A 115 -71.12 -104.22 89.60
C VAL A 115 -71.03 -102.73 89.28
N PHE A 116 -70.58 -102.37 88.08
CA PHE A 116 -70.63 -101.01 87.58
C PHE A 116 -71.75 -100.90 86.56
N LYS A 117 -72.99 -100.70 87.04
CA LYS A 117 -74.01 -100.07 86.19
C LYS A 117 -73.41 -98.74 85.74
N ALA A 118 -72.86 -98.72 84.53
CA ALA A 118 -72.59 -97.48 83.83
C ALA A 118 -73.86 -96.65 83.99
N GLN A 119 -73.79 -95.52 84.69
CA GLN A 119 -74.82 -94.51 84.51
C GLN A 119 -75.01 -94.39 83.00
N GLN A 120 -76.25 -94.35 82.52
CA GLN A 120 -76.56 -94.18 81.10
C GLN A 120 -75.96 -92.83 80.65
N HIS A 121 -74.67 -92.82 80.39
CA HIS A 121 -73.95 -91.68 79.88
C HIS A 121 -74.30 -91.68 78.40
N SER A 122 -75.17 -90.72 78.06
CA SER A 122 -75.49 -90.30 76.71
C SER A 122 -74.35 -90.63 75.76
N THR A 123 -74.59 -91.54 74.81
CA THR A 123 -73.66 -91.84 73.70
C THR A 123 -73.45 -90.66 72.76
N LYS A 124 -74.03 -89.50 73.08
CA LYS A 124 -73.85 -88.25 72.35
C LYS A 124 -73.09 -87.28 73.25
N SER A 125 -71.85 -87.01 72.86
CA SER A 125 -71.15 -85.78 73.25
C SER A 125 -72.09 -84.61 72.93
N GLU A 126 -72.55 -83.89 73.96
CA GLU A 126 -73.42 -82.73 73.75
C GLU A 126 -72.67 -81.66 72.95
N ALA A 127 -73.40 -80.97 72.06
CA ALA A 127 -72.81 -79.91 71.27
C ALA A 127 -72.36 -78.80 72.22
N ASP A 128 -71.07 -78.48 72.20
CA ASP A 128 -70.48 -77.40 72.97
C ASP A 128 -71.04 -76.05 72.50
N GLU A 129 -72.06 -75.55 73.21
CA GLU A 129 -72.78 -74.33 72.84
C GLU A 129 -71.85 -73.11 72.78
N GLU A 130 -70.87 -73.03 73.69
CA GLU A 130 -69.86 -71.97 73.70
C GLU A 130 -68.97 -72.03 72.44
N HIS A 131 -68.54 -73.23 72.03
CA HIS A 131 -67.79 -73.40 70.79
C HIS A 131 -68.61 -73.01 69.56
N MET A 132 -69.89 -73.36 69.53
CA MET A 132 -70.80 -73.04 68.43
C MET A 132 -71.04 -71.53 68.30
N VAL A 133 -71.15 -70.80 69.42
CA VAL A 133 -71.24 -69.33 69.43
C VAL A 133 -69.94 -68.70 68.92
N GLU A 134 -68.77 -69.20 69.36
CA GLU A 134 -67.46 -68.72 68.92
C GLU A 134 -67.24 -68.96 67.41
N ILE A 135 -67.58 -70.14 66.90
CA ILE A 135 -67.51 -70.46 65.47
C ILE A 135 -68.44 -69.55 64.65
N LYS A 136 -69.68 -69.34 65.09
CA LYS A 136 -70.62 -68.44 64.38
C LYS A 136 -70.08 -67.01 64.29
N LYS A 137 -69.47 -66.51 65.37
CA LYS A 137 -68.82 -65.19 65.39
C LYS A 137 -67.65 -65.12 64.42
N LEU A 138 -66.76 -66.13 64.43
CA LEU A 138 -65.61 -66.18 63.52
C LEU A 138 -66.04 -66.31 62.06
N HIS A 139 -67.08 -67.10 61.77
CA HIS A 139 -67.63 -67.23 60.44
C HIS A 139 -68.18 -65.90 59.90
N LYS A 140 -68.87 -65.12 60.75
CA LYS A 140 -69.32 -63.77 60.40
C LYS A 140 -68.14 -62.85 60.09
N MET A 141 -67.12 -62.83 60.95
CA MET A 141 -65.92 -62.01 60.71
C MET A 141 -65.18 -62.41 59.43
N TRP A 142 -65.14 -63.70 59.11
CA TRP A 142 -64.59 -64.20 57.85
C TRP A 142 -65.40 -63.73 56.64
N SER A 143 -66.74 -63.80 56.71
CA SER A 143 -67.63 -63.30 55.66
C SER A 143 -67.44 -61.79 55.42
N ASP A 144 -67.36 -61.01 56.50
CA ASP A 144 -67.12 -59.57 56.45
C ASP A 144 -65.74 -59.24 55.85
N LEU A 145 -64.70 -60.01 56.20
CA LEU A 145 -63.36 -59.84 55.62
C LEU A 145 -63.35 -60.15 54.11
N VAL A 146 -64.02 -61.22 53.68
CA VAL A 146 -64.11 -61.58 52.25
C VAL A 146 -64.87 -60.50 51.47
N ALA A 147 -65.94 -59.94 52.05
CA ALA A 147 -66.67 -58.83 51.44
C ALA A 147 -65.80 -57.56 51.33
N LEU A 148 -65.01 -57.26 52.37
CA LEU A 148 -64.07 -56.14 52.37
C LEU A 148 -62.94 -56.34 51.35
N GLN A 149 -62.33 -57.53 51.28
CA GLN A 149 -61.32 -57.88 50.29
C GLN A 149 -61.84 -57.66 48.86
N LYS A 150 -63.04 -58.18 48.54
CA LYS A 150 -63.67 -57.97 47.24
C LYS A 150 -63.86 -56.49 46.90
N ARG A 151 -64.27 -55.68 47.87
CA ARG A 151 -64.45 -54.23 47.68
C ARG A 151 -63.11 -53.55 47.38
N VAL A 152 -62.09 -53.78 48.21
CA VAL A 152 -60.76 -53.19 48.04
C VAL A 152 -60.14 -53.60 46.69
N PHE A 153 -60.26 -54.87 46.30
CA PHE A 153 -59.77 -55.31 44.98
C PHE A 153 -60.49 -54.64 43.82
N THR A 154 -61.80 -54.41 43.95
CA THR A 154 -62.58 -53.73 42.90
C THR A 154 -62.20 -52.26 42.81
N GLU A 155 -62.05 -51.59 43.96
CA GLU A 155 -61.59 -50.19 44.03
C GLU A 155 -60.17 -50.04 43.47
N GLU A 156 -59.22 -50.89 43.87
CA GLU A 156 -57.85 -50.86 43.33
C GLU A 156 -57.80 -51.12 41.82
N LYS A 157 -58.64 -52.04 41.32
CA LYS A 157 -58.73 -52.32 39.89
C LYS A 157 -59.28 -51.10 39.12
N ASN A 158 -60.37 -50.52 39.60
CA ASN A 158 -60.96 -49.32 38.98
C ASN A 158 -59.96 -48.16 38.99
N GLN A 159 -59.27 -47.94 40.10
CA GLN A 159 -58.28 -46.88 40.22
C GLN A 159 -57.06 -47.12 39.32
N TYR A 160 -56.63 -48.37 39.15
CA TYR A 160 -55.60 -48.72 38.17
C TYR A 160 -56.03 -48.42 36.73
N GLU A 161 -57.27 -48.73 36.37
CA GLU A 161 -57.83 -48.46 35.05
C GLU A 161 -57.98 -46.95 34.78
N GLU A 162 -58.45 -46.18 35.77
CA GLU A 162 -58.54 -44.72 35.71
C GLU A 162 -57.16 -44.08 35.56
N ASP A 163 -56.18 -44.49 36.37
CA ASP A 163 -54.81 -43.99 36.30
C ASP A 163 -54.16 -44.35 34.95
N ALA A 164 -54.38 -45.54 34.43
CA ALA A 164 -53.89 -45.95 33.11
C ALA A 164 -54.51 -45.08 32.00
N ALA A 165 -55.80 -44.76 32.10
CA ALA A 165 -56.47 -43.88 31.15
C ALA A 165 -55.95 -42.43 31.24
N GLN A 166 -55.74 -41.90 32.45
CA GLN A 166 -55.14 -40.58 32.64
C GLN A 166 -53.71 -40.52 32.13
N TRP A 167 -52.89 -41.54 32.41
CA TRP A 167 -51.53 -41.64 31.90
C TRP A 167 -51.49 -41.69 30.37
N LYS A 168 -52.42 -42.42 29.73
CA LYS A 168 -52.54 -42.44 28.27
C LYS A 168 -52.86 -41.05 27.71
N LYS A 169 -53.81 -40.33 28.32
CA LYS A 169 -54.14 -38.93 27.93
C LYS A 169 -52.93 -38.01 28.08
N PHE A 170 -52.23 -38.09 29.22
CA PHE A 170 -51.02 -37.32 29.47
C PHE A 170 -49.92 -37.62 28.45
N SER A 171 -49.61 -38.90 28.22
CA SER A 171 -48.61 -39.34 27.25
C SER A 171 -48.92 -38.84 25.83
N THR A 172 -50.17 -38.98 25.37
CA THR A 172 -50.60 -38.45 24.07
C THR A 172 -50.51 -36.93 24.00
N ALA A 173 -50.85 -36.21 25.08
CA ALA A 173 -50.71 -34.76 25.13
C ALA A 173 -49.24 -34.32 25.03
N VAL A 174 -48.34 -34.98 25.75
CA VAL A 174 -46.90 -34.73 25.71
C VAL A 174 -46.32 -35.04 24.32
N GLU A 175 -46.68 -36.18 23.71
CA GLU A 175 -46.26 -36.50 22.34
C GLU A 175 -46.76 -35.47 21.33
N ASN A 176 -48.01 -35.02 21.44
CA ASN A 176 -48.57 -34.02 20.55
C ASN A 176 -47.90 -32.65 20.74
N GLN A 177 -47.62 -32.25 21.98
CA GLN A 177 -46.88 -31.04 22.28
C GLN A 177 -45.47 -31.12 21.72
N SER A 178 -44.76 -32.23 21.94
CA SER A 178 -43.42 -32.48 21.39
C SER A 178 -43.44 -32.38 19.85
N LYS A 179 -44.37 -33.06 19.17
CA LYS A 179 -44.54 -32.98 17.71
C LYS A 179 -44.83 -31.55 17.24
N ALA A 180 -45.67 -30.80 17.96
CA ALA A 180 -45.97 -29.41 17.64
C ALA A 180 -44.72 -28.52 17.78
N THR A 181 -43.95 -28.67 18.86
CA THR A 181 -42.71 -27.93 19.09
C THR A 181 -41.67 -28.26 18.01
N HIS A 182 -41.48 -29.54 17.67
CA HIS A 182 -40.58 -29.95 16.59
C HIS A 182 -40.99 -29.36 15.25
N LYS A 183 -42.29 -29.38 14.91
CA LYS A 183 -42.80 -28.75 13.69
C LYS A 183 -42.52 -27.24 13.65
N ILE A 184 -42.65 -26.54 14.78
CA ILE A 184 -42.31 -25.13 14.89
C ILE A 184 -40.80 -24.92 14.66
N ILE A 185 -39.95 -25.72 15.30
CA ILE A 185 -38.49 -25.68 15.11
C ILE A 185 -38.13 -25.92 13.64
N ASP A 186 -38.68 -26.94 12.99
CA ASP A 186 -38.45 -27.25 11.58
C ASP A 186 -38.88 -26.11 10.67
N THR A 187 -39.99 -25.44 11.00
CA THR A 187 -40.47 -24.27 10.25
C THR A 187 -39.48 -23.10 10.37
N TYR A 188 -38.98 -22.82 11.57
CA TYR A 188 -37.97 -21.78 11.78
C TYR A 188 -36.63 -22.14 11.11
N LEU A 189 -36.18 -23.39 11.19
CA LEU A 189 -34.98 -23.86 10.51
C LEU A 189 -35.10 -23.72 8.99
N ASN A 190 -36.26 -24.06 8.42
CA ASN A 190 -36.53 -23.86 7.00
C ASN A 190 -36.51 -22.37 6.62
N GLN A 191 -37.13 -21.50 7.42
CA GLN A 191 -37.09 -20.05 7.19
C GLN A 191 -35.65 -19.50 7.22
N ILE A 192 -34.86 -19.90 8.22
CA ILE A 192 -33.45 -19.51 8.33
C ILE A 192 -32.66 -20.04 7.13
N THR A 193 -32.88 -21.30 6.73
CA THR A 193 -32.18 -21.92 5.59
C THR A 193 -32.53 -21.23 4.27
N MET A 194 -33.81 -20.92 4.05
CA MET A 194 -34.26 -20.15 2.88
C MET A 194 -33.68 -18.74 2.88
N GLY A 195 -33.69 -18.06 4.04
CA GLY A 195 -33.08 -16.74 4.20
C GLY A 195 -31.59 -16.75 3.88
N TYR A 196 -30.85 -17.71 4.44
CA TYR A 196 -29.44 -17.93 4.13
C TYR A 196 -29.20 -18.24 2.65
N GLY A 197 -30.02 -19.10 2.04
CA GLY A 197 -29.92 -19.41 0.62
C GLY A 197 -30.15 -18.20 -0.28
N SER A 198 -31.08 -17.32 0.09
CA SER A 198 -31.32 -16.05 -0.63
C SER A 198 -30.15 -15.08 -0.48
N LEU A 199 -29.66 -14.89 0.75
CA LEU A 199 -28.49 -14.03 1.03
C LEU A 199 -27.25 -14.54 0.30
N LYS A 200 -27.02 -15.85 0.29
CA LYS A 200 -25.89 -16.46 -0.42
C LYS A 200 -25.99 -16.26 -1.93
N ARG A 201 -27.17 -16.43 -2.53
CA ARG A 201 -27.36 -16.13 -3.96
C ARG A 201 -27.09 -14.66 -4.28
N GLN A 202 -27.53 -13.76 -3.42
CA GLN A 202 -27.28 -12.33 -3.59
C GLN A 202 -25.78 -12.02 -3.48
N ASP A 203 -25.07 -12.61 -2.52
CA ASP A 203 -23.62 -12.48 -2.38
C ASP A 203 -22.87 -13.04 -3.62
N ASP A 204 -23.27 -14.23 -4.11
CA ASP A 204 -22.70 -14.83 -5.32
C ASP A 204 -22.90 -13.90 -6.55
N GLU A 205 -24.10 -13.33 -6.72
CA GLU A 205 -24.39 -12.36 -7.78
C GLU A 205 -23.57 -11.08 -7.65
N ASP A 206 -23.39 -10.55 -6.44
CA ASP A 206 -22.64 -9.33 -6.20
C ASP A 206 -21.13 -9.56 -6.38
N GLN A 207 -20.60 -10.73 -6.00
CA GLN A 207 -19.24 -11.15 -6.32
C GLN A 207 -19.03 -11.29 -7.84
N GLU A 208 -19.99 -11.84 -8.57
CA GLU A 208 -19.90 -11.96 -10.03
C GLU A 208 -19.95 -10.59 -10.73
N LYS A 209 -20.81 -9.68 -10.27
CA LYS A 209 -20.81 -8.27 -10.72
C LYS A 209 -19.47 -7.58 -10.43
N GLN A 210 -18.91 -7.74 -9.24
CA GLN A 210 -17.59 -7.19 -8.91
C GLN A 210 -16.49 -7.77 -9.81
N LYS A 211 -16.49 -9.08 -10.05
CA LYS A 211 -15.52 -9.73 -10.93
C LYS A 211 -15.61 -9.21 -12.36
N ASN A 212 -16.83 -9.05 -12.90
CA ASN A 212 -17.05 -8.47 -14.22
C ASN A 212 -16.57 -7.01 -14.29
N PHE A 213 -16.85 -6.21 -13.27
CA PHE A 213 -16.38 -4.83 -13.18
C PHE A 213 -14.85 -4.73 -13.14
N ILE A 214 -14.19 -5.59 -12.34
CA ILE A 214 -12.72 -5.67 -12.30
C ILE A 214 -12.16 -6.02 -13.68
N GLN A 215 -12.73 -7.01 -14.37
CA GLN A 215 -12.29 -7.38 -15.73
C GLN A 215 -12.46 -6.24 -16.74
N GLU A 216 -13.52 -5.44 -16.65
CA GLU A 216 -13.69 -4.25 -17.49
C GLU A 216 -12.62 -3.19 -17.23
N LEU A 217 -12.31 -2.93 -15.96
CA LEU A 217 -11.23 -2.03 -15.56
C LEU A 217 -9.87 -2.53 -16.06
N GLU A 218 -9.57 -3.82 -15.91
CA GLU A 218 -8.35 -4.44 -16.43
C GLU A 218 -8.25 -4.31 -17.95
N LYS A 219 -9.34 -4.54 -18.69
CA LYS A 219 -9.39 -4.30 -20.15
C LYS A 219 -9.11 -2.84 -20.50
N LYS A 220 -9.64 -1.89 -19.72
CA LYS A 220 -9.43 -0.45 -19.93
C LYS A 220 -7.97 -0.06 -19.64
N ILE A 221 -7.39 -0.56 -18.56
CA ILE A 221 -5.97 -0.38 -18.21
C ILE A 221 -5.08 -0.95 -19.33
N ASN A 222 -5.36 -2.15 -19.81
CA ASN A 222 -4.61 -2.77 -20.90
C ASN A 222 -4.71 -1.97 -22.21
N LYS A 223 -5.89 -1.45 -22.56
CA LYS A 223 -6.07 -0.55 -23.72
C LYS A 223 -5.30 0.76 -23.57
N LEU A 224 -5.27 1.34 -22.38
CA LEU A 224 -4.51 2.57 -22.11
C LEU A 224 -3.00 2.31 -22.15
N SER A 225 -2.55 1.19 -21.60
CA SER A 225 -1.15 0.76 -21.63
C SER A 225 -0.66 0.52 -23.06
N THR A 226 -1.44 -0.16 -23.90
CA THR A 226 -1.09 -0.36 -25.32
C THR A 226 -1.09 0.96 -26.11
N LYS A 227 -2.06 1.85 -25.87
CA LYS A 227 -2.06 3.21 -26.45
C LYS A 227 -0.84 4.03 -26.02
N SER A 228 -0.47 3.96 -24.74
CA SER A 228 0.72 4.63 -24.21
C SER A 228 1.99 4.11 -24.90
N LYS A 229 2.19 2.78 -24.96
CA LYS A 229 3.33 2.18 -25.65
C LYS A 229 3.42 2.58 -27.13
N THR A 230 2.29 2.58 -27.84
CA THR A 230 2.25 2.99 -29.26
C THR A 230 2.55 4.47 -29.47
N LEU A 231 2.06 5.34 -28.57
CA LEU A 231 2.42 6.76 -28.56
C LEU A 231 3.93 6.98 -28.30
N THR A 232 4.53 6.25 -27.36
CA THR A 232 5.96 6.32 -27.07
C THR A 232 6.79 5.94 -28.30
N VAL A 233 6.45 4.82 -28.95
CA VAL A 233 7.11 4.36 -30.19
C VAL A 233 6.95 5.39 -31.32
N SER A 234 5.76 5.97 -31.46
CA SER A 234 5.49 7.02 -32.47
C SER A 234 6.32 8.29 -32.21
N LEU A 235 6.43 8.70 -30.95
CA LEU A 235 7.25 9.84 -30.54
C LEU A 235 8.74 9.60 -30.80
N GLU A 236 9.26 8.40 -30.48
CA GLU A 236 10.65 8.02 -30.76
C GLU A 236 10.93 7.99 -32.26
N ALA A 237 10.03 7.41 -33.05
CA ALA A 237 10.13 7.42 -34.51
C ALA A 237 10.14 8.86 -35.08
N LYS A 238 9.31 9.76 -34.53
CA LYS A 238 9.29 11.17 -34.93
C LYS A 238 10.58 11.90 -34.54
N LYS A 239 11.09 11.68 -33.33
CA LYS A 239 12.38 12.23 -32.87
C LYS A 239 13.53 11.78 -33.76
N GLU A 240 13.53 10.52 -34.20
CA GLU A 240 14.54 9.97 -35.11
C GLU A 240 14.41 10.53 -36.53
N ALA A 241 13.18 10.70 -37.03
CA ALA A 241 12.93 11.38 -38.30
C ALA A 241 13.38 12.85 -38.30
N ASP A 242 13.14 13.57 -37.20
CA ASP A 242 13.58 14.96 -37.05
C ASP A 242 15.11 15.05 -36.95
N LYS A 243 15.78 14.14 -36.22
CA LYS A 243 17.26 14.03 -36.24
C LYS A 243 17.82 13.80 -37.65
N LYS A 244 17.18 12.96 -38.46
CA LYS A 244 17.59 12.70 -39.85
C LYS A 244 17.37 13.92 -40.74
N LYS A 245 16.31 14.71 -40.51
CA LYS A 245 16.09 15.97 -41.24
C LYS A 245 17.12 17.04 -40.86
N THR A 246 17.42 17.21 -39.57
CA THR A 246 18.41 18.19 -39.12
C THR A 246 19.82 17.84 -39.60
N THR A 247 20.22 16.57 -39.56
CA THR A 247 21.51 16.13 -40.15
C THR A 247 21.58 16.37 -41.66
N ARG A 248 20.50 16.12 -42.41
CA ARG A 248 20.45 16.44 -43.85
C ARG A 248 20.59 17.94 -44.12
N ILE A 249 19.91 18.78 -43.34
CA ILE A 249 20.01 20.24 -43.46
C ILE A 249 21.42 20.71 -43.11
N SER A 250 21.97 20.24 -41.99
CA SER A 250 23.35 20.53 -41.57
C SER A 250 24.35 20.16 -42.66
N ASN A 251 24.27 18.95 -43.22
CA ASN A 251 25.17 18.51 -44.29
C ASN A 251 25.07 19.36 -45.56
N LYS A 252 23.87 19.86 -45.89
CA LYS A 252 23.67 20.77 -47.02
C LYS A 252 24.36 22.12 -46.77
N ILE A 253 24.17 22.69 -45.58
CA ILE A 253 24.81 23.96 -45.17
C ILE A 253 26.33 23.82 -45.15
N THR A 254 26.89 22.74 -44.60
CA THR A 254 28.34 22.51 -44.56
C THR A 254 28.95 22.46 -45.96
N ARG A 255 28.31 21.76 -46.91
CA ARG A 255 28.79 21.70 -48.30
C ARG A 255 28.73 23.06 -49.00
N GLU A 256 27.70 23.86 -48.72
CA GLU A 256 27.52 25.18 -49.31
C GLU A 256 28.54 26.19 -48.74
N LEU A 257 28.82 26.12 -47.44
CA LEU A 257 29.90 26.88 -46.80
C LEU A 257 31.27 26.49 -47.35
N GLN A 258 31.55 25.20 -47.54
CA GLN A 258 32.81 24.73 -48.16
C GLN A 258 33.01 25.30 -49.56
N ARG A 259 31.97 25.30 -50.41
CA ARG A 259 32.04 25.91 -51.75
C ARG A 259 32.29 27.41 -51.70
N ARG A 260 31.69 28.10 -50.74
CA ARG A 260 31.86 29.55 -50.58
C ARG A 260 33.24 29.92 -50.06
N ILE A 261 33.80 29.13 -49.14
CA ILE A 261 35.19 29.27 -48.68
C ILE A 261 36.16 29.05 -49.85
N GLN A 262 35.98 28.00 -50.66
CA GLN A 262 36.81 27.74 -51.83
C GLN A 262 36.75 28.90 -52.85
N SER A 263 35.55 29.45 -53.10
CA SER A 263 35.39 30.60 -53.99
C SER A 263 36.06 31.87 -53.47
N LEU A 264 36.05 32.10 -52.15
CA LEU A 264 36.74 33.22 -51.53
C LEU A 264 38.27 33.04 -51.56
N GLN A 265 38.76 31.82 -51.35
CA GLN A 265 40.18 31.51 -51.47
C GLN A 265 40.71 31.76 -52.88
N ASN A 266 39.96 31.38 -53.92
CA ASN A 266 40.35 31.67 -55.31
C ASN A 266 40.41 33.18 -55.58
N LYS A 267 39.39 33.94 -55.17
CA LYS A 267 39.38 35.41 -55.34
C LYS A 267 40.51 36.10 -54.57
N ASN A 268 40.86 35.60 -53.39
CA ASN A 268 41.99 36.13 -52.65
C ASN A 268 43.33 35.79 -53.34
N GLY A 269 43.42 34.67 -54.06
CA GLY A 269 44.57 34.36 -54.90
C GLY A 269 44.74 35.38 -56.02
N ASP A 270 43.65 35.66 -56.76
CA ASP A 270 43.66 36.66 -57.85
C ASP A 270 44.08 38.05 -57.34
N ILE A 271 43.59 38.48 -56.17
CA ILE A 271 43.96 39.78 -55.57
C ILE A 271 45.45 39.82 -55.14
N ILE A 272 46.01 38.69 -54.69
CA ILE A 272 47.43 38.62 -54.31
C ILE A 272 48.32 38.71 -55.56
N GLU A 273 47.91 38.08 -56.66
CA GLU A 273 48.63 38.14 -57.95
C GLU A 273 48.61 39.57 -58.52
N ASP A 274 47.45 40.23 -58.53
CA ASP A 274 47.32 41.64 -58.93
C ASP A 274 48.20 42.58 -58.07
N MET A 275 48.27 42.33 -56.75
CA MET A 275 49.14 43.11 -55.85
C MET A 275 50.63 42.83 -56.07
N GLN A 276 51.01 41.66 -56.59
CA GLN A 276 52.40 41.37 -56.94
C GLN A 276 52.79 42.09 -58.24
N ASP A 277 51.91 42.08 -59.24
CA ASP A 277 52.13 42.80 -60.50
C ASP A 277 52.25 44.32 -60.27
N GLU A 278 51.40 44.92 -59.44
CA GLU A 278 51.52 46.34 -59.07
C GLU A 278 52.80 46.66 -58.30
N ASN A 279 53.31 45.71 -57.50
CA ASN A 279 54.53 45.90 -56.73
C ASN A 279 55.79 45.78 -57.61
N ASP A 280 55.77 44.90 -58.61
CA ASP A 280 56.83 44.78 -59.60
C ASP A 280 56.91 46.05 -60.49
N ASP A 281 55.77 46.62 -60.88
CA ASP A 281 55.69 47.92 -61.58
C ASP A 281 56.24 49.09 -60.74
N LEU A 282 56.12 49.02 -59.42
CA LEU A 282 56.65 50.02 -58.49
C LEU A 282 58.17 49.89 -58.33
N TYR A 283 58.69 48.66 -58.26
CA TYR A 283 60.14 48.42 -58.25
C TYR A 283 60.80 48.90 -59.55
N GLU A 284 60.17 48.69 -60.70
CA GLU A 284 60.71 49.17 -61.99
C GLU A 284 60.76 50.72 -62.05
N LYS A 285 59.79 51.42 -61.44
CA LYS A 285 59.82 52.88 -61.31
C LYS A 285 60.85 53.38 -60.29
N GLU A 286 61.10 52.62 -59.22
CA GLU A 286 62.14 52.94 -58.24
C GLU A 286 63.52 52.88 -58.88
N ASP A 287 63.80 51.85 -59.69
CA ASP A 287 65.07 51.72 -60.42
C ASP A 287 65.31 52.88 -61.40
N ILE A 288 64.27 53.30 -62.14
CA ILE A 288 64.38 54.47 -63.06
C ILE A 288 64.68 55.76 -62.27
N LEU A 289 64.05 55.95 -61.12
CA LEU A 289 64.29 57.12 -60.28
C LEU A 289 65.68 57.11 -59.64
N LEU A 290 66.23 55.94 -59.31
CA LEU A 290 67.60 55.79 -58.81
C LEU A 290 68.63 56.11 -59.90
N ASP A 291 68.41 55.66 -61.13
CA ASP A 291 69.25 56.01 -62.29
C ASP A 291 69.25 57.53 -62.56
N ASP A 292 68.08 58.18 -62.50
CA ASP A 292 67.95 59.64 -62.63
C ASP A 292 68.68 60.39 -61.49
N LEU A 293 68.65 59.84 -60.27
CA LEU A 293 69.32 60.39 -59.09
C LEU A 293 70.85 60.32 -59.21
N ASP A 294 71.37 59.23 -59.77
CA ASP A 294 72.79 59.06 -60.06
C ASP A 294 73.24 60.02 -61.18
N GLU A 295 72.42 60.23 -62.22
CA GLU A 295 72.73 61.19 -63.29
C GLU A 295 72.75 62.65 -62.77
N ILE A 296 71.86 62.99 -61.84
CA ILE A 296 71.85 64.30 -61.16
C ILE A 296 73.06 64.44 -60.24
N ASN A 297 73.42 63.41 -59.47
CA ASN A 297 74.59 63.43 -58.59
C ASN A 297 75.91 63.54 -59.37
N GLU A 298 76.02 62.92 -60.54
CA GLU A 298 77.17 63.12 -61.44
C GLU A 298 77.24 64.57 -61.95
N LYS A 299 76.11 65.17 -62.34
CA LYS A 299 76.06 66.58 -62.75
C LYS A 299 76.43 67.53 -61.60
N ILE A 300 75.99 67.25 -60.37
CA ILE A 300 76.36 68.02 -59.17
C ILE A 300 77.86 67.92 -58.90
N LYS A 301 78.46 66.72 -58.97
CA LYS A 301 79.91 66.55 -58.82
C LYS A 301 80.70 67.30 -59.89
N LYS A 302 80.23 67.30 -61.15
CA LYS A 302 80.85 68.03 -62.26
C LYS A 302 80.81 69.55 -62.02
N TYR A 303 79.67 70.08 -61.59
CA TYR A 303 79.54 71.50 -61.28
C TYR A 303 80.31 71.91 -60.03
N GLN A 304 80.42 71.03 -59.02
CA GLN A 304 81.27 71.30 -57.86
C GLN A 304 82.77 71.34 -58.23
N SER A 305 83.25 70.46 -59.12
CA SER A 305 84.65 70.52 -59.58
C SER A 305 84.92 71.71 -60.51
N GLU A 306 83.93 72.13 -61.32
CA GLU A 306 84.03 73.36 -62.12
C GLU A 306 84.00 74.62 -61.24
N ILE A 307 83.22 74.64 -60.15
CA ILE A 307 83.22 75.74 -59.18
C ILE A 307 84.55 75.78 -58.43
N GLU A 308 85.06 74.66 -57.90
CA GLU A 308 86.39 74.64 -57.25
C GLU A 308 87.51 75.05 -58.22
N GLY A 309 87.44 74.62 -59.49
CA GLY A 309 88.38 75.05 -60.54
C GLY A 309 88.32 76.55 -60.85
N LEU A 310 87.12 77.11 -60.99
CA LEU A 310 86.92 78.56 -61.22
C LEU A 310 87.29 79.41 -59.99
N THR A 311 87.11 78.87 -58.78
CA THR A 311 87.48 79.56 -57.53
C THR A 311 89.00 79.60 -57.37
N ALA A 312 89.69 78.50 -57.67
CA ALA A 312 91.16 78.45 -57.69
C ALA A 312 91.76 79.36 -58.78
N GLU A 313 91.19 79.38 -59.99
CA GLU A 313 91.64 80.26 -61.08
C GLU A 313 91.34 81.75 -60.78
N GLY A 314 90.31 82.02 -59.98
CA GLY A 314 89.95 83.35 -59.47
C GLY A 314 90.88 83.85 -58.35
N GLU A 315 91.22 82.98 -57.39
CA GLU A 315 92.19 83.25 -56.32
C GLU A 315 93.59 83.48 -56.89
N GLU A 316 94.06 82.66 -57.84
CA GLU A 316 95.37 82.81 -58.48
C GLU A 316 95.48 84.12 -59.30
N ARG A 317 94.38 84.58 -59.91
CA ARG A 317 94.32 85.88 -60.61
C ARG A 317 94.29 87.06 -59.65
N LEU A 318 93.58 86.95 -58.53
CA LEU A 318 93.56 87.97 -57.47
C LEU A 318 94.93 88.10 -56.81
N GLU A 319 95.58 86.98 -56.50
CA GLU A 319 96.91 86.95 -55.90
C GLU A 319 97.98 87.50 -56.86
N ASN A 320 97.87 87.21 -58.16
CA ASN A 320 98.74 87.82 -59.18
C ASN A 320 98.49 89.34 -59.36
N LEU A 321 97.24 89.80 -59.27
CA LEU A 321 96.92 91.24 -59.33
C LEU A 321 97.36 91.97 -58.06
N GLU A 322 97.19 91.36 -56.88
CA GLU A 322 97.71 91.88 -55.61
C GLU A 322 99.24 91.89 -55.59
N ALA A 323 99.90 90.87 -56.13
CA ALA A 323 101.35 90.83 -56.29
C ALA A 323 101.83 91.92 -57.27
N GLN A 324 101.13 92.13 -58.39
CA GLN A 324 101.44 93.22 -59.34
C GLN A 324 101.17 94.60 -58.74
N LEU A 325 100.09 94.77 -57.97
CA LEU A 325 99.75 96.02 -57.28
C LEU A 325 100.75 96.33 -56.16
N ASN A 326 101.13 95.33 -55.35
CA ASN A 326 102.14 95.47 -54.30
C ASN A 326 103.55 95.66 -54.86
N ALA A 327 103.86 95.08 -56.03
CA ALA A 327 105.08 95.37 -56.76
C ALA A 327 105.08 96.80 -57.31
N LEU A 328 103.96 97.30 -57.83
CA LEU A 328 103.79 98.70 -58.25
C LEU A 328 103.84 99.68 -57.07
N ILE A 329 103.22 99.35 -55.94
CA ILE A 329 103.24 100.16 -54.71
C ILE A 329 104.64 100.13 -54.09
N SER A 330 105.35 99.00 -54.10
CA SER A 330 106.77 98.94 -53.68
C SER A 330 107.68 99.70 -54.64
N ALA A 331 107.44 99.59 -55.96
CA ALA A 331 108.16 100.36 -56.97
C ALA A 331 107.87 101.87 -56.86
N ALA A 332 106.65 102.27 -56.48
CA ALA A 332 106.25 103.67 -56.32
C ALA A 332 106.68 104.27 -54.97
N SER A 333 106.59 103.51 -53.87
CA SER A 333 106.96 103.96 -52.53
C SER A 333 108.48 103.96 -52.28
N GLY A 334 109.25 103.20 -53.07
CA GLY A 334 110.71 103.28 -53.08
C GLY A 334 111.27 104.52 -53.79
N ILE A 335 110.46 105.26 -54.56
CA ILE A 335 110.94 106.45 -55.26
C ILE A 335 110.77 107.67 -54.37
N ASN A 336 111.80 107.96 -53.57
CA ASN A 336 111.82 109.17 -52.76
C ASN A 336 112.31 110.43 -53.51
N ILE A 337 112.66 110.34 -54.81
CA ILE A 337 113.00 111.51 -55.65
C ILE A 337 112.68 111.22 -57.13
N VAL A 338 111.52 111.66 -57.65
CA VAL A 338 111.21 111.65 -59.10
C VAL A 338 111.36 113.07 -59.69
N PRO A 339 112.07 113.27 -60.82
CA PRO A 339 112.08 114.54 -61.56
C PRO A 339 110.71 114.86 -62.22
N LYS A 340 110.38 116.17 -62.32
CA LYS A 340 109.05 116.69 -62.72
C LYS A 340 108.49 116.15 -64.05
N ASP A 341 109.34 115.79 -65.00
CA ASP A 341 108.92 115.43 -66.35
C ASP A 341 108.30 114.02 -66.43
N GLN A 342 108.70 113.11 -65.53
CA GLN A 342 108.17 111.73 -65.52
C GLN A 342 106.84 111.61 -64.75
N HIS A 343 106.54 112.56 -63.86
CA HIS A 343 105.31 112.58 -63.07
C HIS A 343 104.05 112.80 -63.94
N VAL A 344 104.19 113.51 -65.07
CA VAL A 344 103.09 113.78 -66.00
C VAL A 344 102.73 112.55 -66.84
N ALA A 345 103.73 111.73 -67.22
CA ALA A 345 103.49 110.51 -68.00
C ALA A 345 102.74 109.43 -67.21
N ILE A 346 103.02 109.30 -65.91
CA ILE A 346 102.40 108.29 -65.04
C ILE A 346 100.91 108.62 -64.78
N VAL A 347 100.60 109.88 -64.49
CA VAL A 347 99.20 110.33 -64.26
C VAL A 347 98.34 110.14 -65.52
N GLY A 348 98.90 110.35 -66.71
CA GLY A 348 98.20 110.15 -67.98
C GLY A 348 97.82 108.69 -68.25
N ALA A 349 98.68 107.74 -67.89
CA ALA A 349 98.41 106.31 -68.09
C ALA A 349 97.31 105.78 -67.15
N VAL A 350 97.27 106.25 -65.88
CA VAL A 350 96.27 105.82 -64.89
C VAL A 350 94.88 106.32 -65.23
N ALA A 351 94.74 107.56 -65.74
CA ALA A 351 93.45 108.12 -66.13
C ALA A 351 92.79 107.37 -67.30
N ALA A 352 93.58 106.87 -68.26
CA ALA A 352 93.07 106.08 -69.38
C ALA A 352 92.55 104.69 -68.95
N ALA A 353 93.21 104.04 -67.99
CA ALA A 353 92.79 102.73 -67.48
C ALA A 353 91.47 102.79 -66.69
N VAL A 354 91.26 103.84 -65.89
CA VAL A 354 90.02 104.02 -65.10
C VAL A 354 88.80 104.27 -65.98
N SER A 355 88.96 104.95 -67.12
CA SER A 355 87.84 105.19 -68.05
C SER A 355 87.36 103.92 -68.77
N MET A 356 88.22 102.92 -68.98
CA MET A 356 87.82 101.66 -69.64
C MET A 356 87.04 100.72 -68.71
N HIS A 357 87.29 100.74 -67.40
CA HIS A 357 86.56 99.91 -66.43
C HIS A 357 85.12 100.37 -66.20
N GLY A 358 84.82 101.66 -66.37
CA GLY A 358 83.46 102.19 -66.23
C GLY A 358 82.45 101.61 -67.23
N CYS A 359 82.88 101.26 -68.44
CA CYS A 359 82.00 100.67 -69.45
C CYS A 359 81.57 99.22 -69.15
N SER A 360 82.39 98.43 -68.44
CA SER A 360 82.04 97.04 -68.09
C SER A 360 80.99 96.95 -66.98
N ALA A 361 80.98 97.88 -66.02
CA ALA A 361 79.98 97.91 -64.94
C ALA A 361 78.56 98.11 -65.47
N THR A 362 78.36 98.98 -66.46
CA THR A 362 77.04 99.20 -67.09
C THR A 362 76.49 98.00 -67.87
N LYS A 363 77.36 97.04 -68.25
CA LYS A 363 76.93 95.84 -68.99
C LYS A 363 76.38 94.77 -68.04
N ALA A 364 76.91 94.68 -66.81
CA ALA A 364 76.43 93.76 -65.78
C ALA A 364 75.04 94.15 -65.24
N GLU A 365 74.75 95.44 -65.15
CA GLU A 365 73.45 95.95 -64.68
C GLU A 365 72.30 95.61 -65.66
N ARG A 366 72.59 95.58 -66.97
CA ARG A 366 71.64 95.17 -68.01
C ARG A 366 71.31 93.68 -67.99
N THR A 367 72.26 92.83 -67.62
CA THR A 367 72.01 91.39 -67.47
C THR A 367 71.16 91.06 -66.24
N ASN A 368 71.30 91.82 -65.15
CA ASN A 368 70.51 91.59 -63.93
C ASN A 368 69.02 91.93 -64.13
N THR A 369 68.74 93.00 -64.88
CA THR A 369 67.36 93.39 -65.27
C THR A 369 66.70 92.40 -66.24
N GLN A 370 67.47 91.63 -67.01
CA GLN A 370 66.93 90.56 -67.86
C GLN A 370 66.53 89.31 -67.05
N LEU A 371 67.25 89.03 -65.95
CA LEU A 371 66.95 87.93 -65.03
C LEU A 371 65.66 88.18 -64.22
N GLU A 372 65.42 89.40 -63.75
CA GLU A 372 64.17 89.76 -63.07
C GLU A 372 62.94 89.62 -63.98
N ASN A 373 63.06 90.01 -65.26
CA ASN A 373 61.98 89.86 -66.25
C ASN A 373 61.68 88.39 -66.59
N LEU A 374 62.69 87.51 -66.52
CA LEU A 374 62.49 86.07 -66.67
C LEU A 374 61.79 85.47 -65.45
N ARG A 375 62.12 85.89 -64.23
CA ARG A 375 61.43 85.44 -63.00
C ARG A 375 59.93 85.73 -63.04
N TYR A 376 59.51 86.88 -63.59
CA TYR A 376 58.10 87.24 -63.70
C TYR A 376 57.34 86.40 -64.75
N ARG A 377 58.01 85.92 -65.81
CA ARG A 377 57.38 85.10 -66.87
C ARG A 377 57.13 83.64 -66.50
N TYR A 378 57.89 83.09 -65.55
CA TYR A 378 57.84 81.67 -65.20
C TYR A 378 57.04 81.37 -63.92
N GLY A 379 56.30 82.33 -63.37
CA GLY A 379 55.33 82.07 -62.30
C GLY A 379 55.93 81.49 -61.01
N LEU A 380 57.23 81.65 -60.77
CA LEU A 380 57.89 81.22 -59.55
C LEU A 380 57.58 82.21 -58.42
N GLN A 381 56.40 82.03 -57.80
CA GLN A 381 56.15 82.60 -56.49
C GLN A 381 57.05 81.89 -55.46
N THR A 382 57.85 82.66 -54.75
CA THR A 382 58.40 82.25 -53.46
C THR A 382 57.25 82.05 -52.46
N PRO A 383 57.37 81.06 -51.55
CA PRO A 383 56.41 80.86 -50.48
C PRO A 383 56.49 82.03 -49.49
N VAL A 384 55.34 82.52 -49.05
CA VAL A 384 55.23 83.25 -47.79
C VAL A 384 55.28 82.19 -46.69
N TYR A 385 56.47 82.00 -46.11
CA TYR A 385 56.61 81.48 -44.76
C TYR A 385 56.65 82.69 -43.83
N ASP A 386 55.75 82.70 -42.85
CA ASP A 386 56.07 83.26 -41.53
C ASP A 386 57.13 82.37 -40.84
#